data_AF-A0A1V4VX16-F1
#
_entry.id   AF-A0A1V4VX16-F1
#
_cell.length_a   1.000
_cell.length_b   1.000
_cell.length_c   1.000
_cell.angle_alpha   90.00
_cell.angle_beta   90.00
_cell.angle_gamma   90.00
#
_symmetry.space_group_name_H-M   'P 1'
#
loop_
_entity.id
_entity.type
_entity.pdbx_description
1 polymer ?
#
loop_
_entity_poly.entity_id
_entity_poly.type
_entity_poly.pdbx_seq_one_letter_code
_entity_poly.pdbx_strand_id
1 'polypeptide(L)'
;MKGVGFLDISILRKAVLEERYEVSHHAEQERRNDNLLIEDIERAILTGEIIEPYPDDPRGQSCLIYGNAISGRPVHVVIGFLPTGWCRIITVYVPISDYWEDDWKTRKRRANQ
;
A
#
# COMPACT_ATOMS: atom_id res chain seq x y z
N MET A 1 27.63 -9.82 -5.16
CA MET A 1 26.41 -9.69 -4.33
C MET A 1 25.65 -8.48 -4.85
N LYS A 2 24.52 -8.66 -5.56
CA LYS A 2 23.68 -7.51 -5.92
C LYS A 2 22.94 -7.11 -4.64
N GLY A 3 23.18 -5.90 -4.14
CA GLY A 3 22.45 -5.39 -2.99
C GLY A 3 20.96 -5.43 -3.30
N VAL A 4 20.17 -5.99 -2.38
CA VAL A 4 18.70 -5.92 -2.43
C VAL A 4 18.36 -4.44 -2.25
N GLY A 5 18.10 -3.74 -3.35
CA GLY A 5 17.63 -2.36 -3.30
C GLY A 5 16.22 -2.37 -2.72
N PHE A 6 15.99 -1.66 -1.63
CA PHE A 6 14.63 -1.44 -1.14
C PHE A 6 13.83 -0.65 -2.17
N LEU A 7 12.53 -0.92 -2.26
CA LEU A 7 11.62 -0.20 -3.14
C LEU A 7 11.52 1.27 -2.70
N ASP A 8 11.93 2.19 -3.58
CA ASP A 8 11.81 3.64 -3.34
C ASP A 8 10.38 4.11 -3.65
N ILE A 9 9.72 4.72 -2.67
CA ILE A 9 8.37 5.26 -2.81
C ILE A 9 8.25 6.26 -3.96
N SER A 10 9.33 6.95 -4.32
CA SER A 10 9.35 7.91 -5.43
C SER A 10 9.04 7.24 -6.78
N ILE A 11 9.45 5.98 -6.95
CA ILE A 11 9.15 5.17 -8.15
C ILE A 11 7.64 4.86 -8.21
N LEU A 12 7.05 4.50 -7.07
CA LEU A 12 5.62 4.22 -6.95
C LEU A 12 4.79 5.46 -7.23
N ARG A 13 5.15 6.59 -6.62
CA ARG A 13 4.49 7.89 -6.86
C ARG A 13 4.56 8.30 -8.32
N LYS A 14 5.72 8.15 -8.96
CA LYS A 14 5.88 8.44 -10.38
C LYS A 14 4.96 7.56 -11.24
N ALA A 15 4.90 6.26 -10.96
CA ALA A 15 4.03 5.35 -11.70
C ALA A 15 2.54 5.69 -11.51
N VAL A 16 2.11 6.07 -10.30
CA VAL A 16 0.75 6.52 -10.03
C VAL A 16 0.41 7.81 -10.78
N LEU A 17 1.29 8.82 -10.76
CA LEU A 17 1.09 10.07 -11.49
C LEU A 17 1.03 9.89 -13.02
N GLU A 18 1.68 8.85 -13.53
CA GLU A 18 1.68 8.50 -14.95
C GLU A 18 0.57 7.50 -15.31
N GLU A 19 -0.36 7.20 -14.38
CA GLU A 19 -1.45 6.22 -14.53
C GLU A 19 -0.95 4.81 -14.92
N ARG A 20 0.30 4.47 -14.56
CA ARG A 20 0.93 3.17 -14.82
C ARG A 20 0.75 2.24 -13.62
N TYR A 21 -0.51 2.01 -13.26
CA TYR A 21 -0.86 1.06 -12.22
C TYR A 21 -2.11 0.28 -12.58
N GLU A 22 -2.27 -0.88 -11.96
CA GLU A 22 -3.49 -1.67 -12.02
C GLU A 22 -3.98 -2.01 -10.62
N VAL A 23 -5.30 -2.12 -10.48
CA VAL A 23 -5.96 -2.57 -9.25
C VAL A 23 -6.26 -4.06 -9.38
N SER A 24 -5.76 -4.87 -8.46
CA SER A 24 -6.07 -6.30 -8.45
C SER A 24 -7.57 -6.54 -8.20
N HIS A 25 -8.10 -7.69 -8.59
CA HIS A 25 -9.48 -8.04 -8.30
C HIS A 25 -9.80 -8.02 -6.79
N HIS A 26 -8.85 -8.46 -5.96
CA HIS A 26 -9.01 -8.42 -4.51
C HIS A 26 -9.01 -6.98 -3.98
N ALA A 27 -8.08 -6.13 -4.43
CA ALA A 27 -8.06 -4.72 -4.07
C ALA A 27 -9.34 -3.97 -4.49
N GLU A 28 -9.89 -4.32 -5.64
CA GLU A 28 -11.16 -3.77 -6.14
C GLU A 28 -12.35 -4.14 -5.24
N GLN A 29 -12.37 -5.35 -4.67
CA GLN A 29 -13.38 -5.76 -3.70
C GLN A 29 -13.21 -5.02 -2.37
N GLU A 30 -12.00 -5.02 -1.81
CA GLU A 30 -11.73 -4.42 -0.50
C GLU A 30 -11.99 -2.91 -0.49
N ARG A 31 -11.53 -2.18 -1.52
CA ARG A 31 -11.80 -0.72 -1.58
C ARG A 31 -13.30 -0.42 -1.60
N ARG A 32 -14.12 -1.27 -2.24
CA ARG A 32 -15.58 -1.08 -2.28
C ARG A 32 -16.20 -1.37 -0.91
N ASN A 33 -15.74 -2.41 -0.23
CA ASN A 33 -16.18 -2.75 1.13
C ASN A 33 -15.90 -1.60 2.12
N ASP A 34 -14.75 -0.94 1.99
CA ASP A 34 -14.33 0.16 2.86
C ASP A 34 -14.77 1.56 2.37
N ASN A 35 -15.52 1.62 1.27
CA ASN A 35 -15.97 2.86 0.62
C ASN A 35 -14.79 3.80 0.31
N LEU A 36 -13.76 3.27 -0.33
CA LEU A 36 -12.58 3.98 -0.83
C LEU A 36 -12.67 4.15 -2.34
N LEU A 37 -12.52 5.41 -2.77
CA LEU A 37 -12.42 5.76 -4.18
C LEU A 37 -10.99 5.56 -4.68
N ILE A 38 -10.80 5.53 -6.00
CA ILE A 38 -9.45 5.40 -6.59
C ILE A 38 -8.59 6.59 -6.17
N GLU A 39 -9.18 7.79 -6.15
CA GLU A 39 -8.53 9.03 -5.75
C GLU A 39 -8.08 9.01 -4.27
N ASP A 40 -8.76 8.25 -3.41
CA ASP A 40 -8.30 8.04 -2.03
C ASP A 40 -7.03 7.18 -1.98
N ILE A 41 -6.96 6.14 -2.81
CA ILE A 41 -5.79 5.26 -2.93
C ILE A 41 -4.61 6.03 -3.50
N GLU A 42 -4.82 6.78 -4.58
CA GLU A 42 -3.79 7.61 -5.20
C GLU A 42 -3.27 8.65 -4.22
N ARG A 43 -4.15 9.37 -3.53
CA ARG A 43 -3.76 10.33 -2.48
C ARG A 43 -2.91 9.66 -1.40
N ALA A 44 -3.35 8.50 -0.89
CA ALA A 44 -2.63 7.77 0.13
C ALA A 44 -1.21 7.38 -0.34
N ILE A 45 -1.03 6.97 -1.60
CA ILE A 45 0.30 6.65 -2.15
C ILE A 45 1.14 7.92 -2.35
N LEU A 46 0.54 9.00 -2.86
CA LEU A 46 1.24 10.23 -3.21
C LEU A 46 1.73 11.01 -1.99
N THR A 47 0.98 10.99 -0.88
CA THR A 47 1.32 11.76 0.34
C THR A 47 1.77 10.89 1.50
N GLY A 48 1.55 9.57 1.43
CA GLY A 48 1.86 8.63 2.49
C GLY A 48 3.33 8.22 2.56
N GLU A 49 3.60 7.21 3.39
CA GLU A 49 4.93 6.65 3.63
C GLU A 49 4.90 5.12 3.62
N ILE A 50 6.02 4.51 3.24
CA ILE A 50 6.19 3.06 3.37
C ILE A 50 6.39 2.73 4.85
N ILE A 51 5.52 1.89 5.39
CA ILE A 51 5.60 1.44 6.79
C ILE A 51 6.10 0.00 6.92
N GLU A 52 5.92 -0.83 5.88
CA GLU A 52 6.49 -2.19 5.86
C GLU A 52 7.01 -2.54 4.45
N PRO A 53 8.32 -2.78 4.28
CA PRO A 53 8.85 -3.32 3.03
C PRO A 53 8.66 -4.84 2.95
N TYR A 54 8.30 -5.34 1.76
CA TYR A 54 8.19 -6.77 1.45
C TYR A 54 9.12 -7.11 0.26
N PRO A 55 10.46 -7.11 0.45
CA PRO A 55 11.42 -7.33 -0.62
C PRO A 55 11.34 -8.74 -1.22
N ASP A 56 10.85 -9.72 -0.45
CA ASP A 56 10.80 -11.14 -0.80
C ASP A 56 9.38 -11.63 -1.17
N ASP A 57 8.45 -10.71 -1.47
CA ASP A 57 7.11 -11.11 -1.94
C ASP A 57 7.25 -11.97 -3.23
N PRO A 58 6.67 -13.18 -3.29
CA PRO A 58 6.78 -14.08 -4.45
C PRO A 58 6.34 -13.47 -5.78
N ARG A 59 5.58 -12.36 -5.74
CA ARG A 59 5.07 -11.64 -6.92
C ARG A 59 5.99 -10.50 -7.38
N GLY A 60 7.12 -10.30 -6.71
CA GLY A 60 8.03 -9.17 -6.90
C GLY A 60 7.98 -8.18 -5.73
N GLN A 61 9.00 -7.32 -5.60
CA GLN A 61 9.12 -6.39 -4.48
C GLN A 61 7.85 -5.58 -4.27
N SER A 62 7.32 -5.64 -3.06
CA SER A 62 6.13 -4.91 -2.64
C SER A 62 6.35 -4.22 -1.30
N CYS A 63 5.38 -3.42 -0.88
CA CYS A 63 5.39 -2.76 0.41
C CYS A 63 3.96 -2.41 0.86
N LEU A 64 3.81 -2.15 2.15
CA LEU A 64 2.64 -1.51 2.74
C LEU A 64 2.91 -0.01 2.89
N ILE A 65 2.04 0.80 2.31
CA ILE A 65 2.00 2.25 2.46
C ILE A 65 0.88 2.62 3.43
N TYR A 66 1.19 3.51 4.36
CA TYR A 66 0.21 4.25 5.14
C TYR A 66 0.04 5.65 4.55
N GLY A 67 -1.21 6.05 4.32
CA GLY A 67 -1.58 7.41 3.97
C GLY A 67 -3.00 7.73 4.40
N ASN A 68 -3.57 8.80 3.85
CA ASN A 68 -4.93 9.22 4.18
C ASN A 68 -5.76 9.38 2.91
N ALA A 69 -7.01 8.93 3.00
CA ALA A 69 -8.07 9.27 2.05
C ALA A 69 -8.26 10.80 1.98
N ILE A 70 -8.98 11.28 0.98
CA ILE A 70 -9.34 12.71 0.85
C ILE A 70 -10.11 13.18 2.09
N SER A 71 -10.95 12.30 2.64
CA SER A 71 -11.70 12.51 3.89
C SER A 71 -10.84 12.58 5.16
N GLY A 72 -9.54 12.26 5.08
CA GLY A 72 -8.63 12.18 6.24
C GLY A 72 -8.61 10.81 6.92
N ARG A 73 -9.51 9.88 6.57
CA ARG A 73 -9.48 8.50 7.09
C ARG A 73 -8.16 7.81 6.76
N PRO A 74 -7.58 7.00 7.68
CA PRO A 74 -6.36 6.26 7.40
C PRO A 74 -6.59 5.21 6.32
N VAL A 75 -5.62 5.00 5.44
CA VAL A 75 -5.67 4.04 4.34
C VAL A 75 -4.36 3.28 4.27
N HIS A 76 -4.47 1.96 4.21
CA HIS A 76 -3.38 1.03 4.00
C HIS A 76 -3.42 0.48 2.59
N VAL A 77 -2.33 0.62 1.85
CA VAL A 77 -2.21 0.14 0.47
C VAL A 77 -1.04 -0.82 0.37
N VAL A 78 -1.29 -2.06 -0.01
CA VAL A 78 -0.21 -2.98 -0.40
C VAL A 78 0.01 -2.84 -1.90
N ILE A 79 1.20 -2.43 -2.28
CA ILE A 79 1.55 -2.11 -3.67
C ILE A 79 2.89 -2.75 -4.05
N GLY A 80 2.93 -3.36 -5.23
CA GLY A 80 4.14 -3.95 -5.81
C GLY A 80 4.57 -3.22 -7.09
N PHE A 81 5.88 -3.18 -7.35
CA PHE A 81 6.45 -2.66 -8.59
C PHE A 81 6.86 -3.83 -9.50
N LEU A 82 6.20 -3.94 -10.64
CA LEU A 82 6.37 -5.05 -11.57
C LEU A 82 7.57 -4.83 -12.51
N PRO A 83 8.20 -5.90 -13.03
CA PRO A 83 9.27 -5.78 -14.04
C PRO A 83 8.85 -5.03 -15.32
N THR A 84 7.55 -4.94 -15.61
CA THR A 84 6.99 -4.16 -16.72
C THR A 84 7.06 -2.64 -16.49
N GLY A 85 7.48 -2.22 -15.30
CA GLY A 85 7.47 -0.83 -14.84
C GLY A 85 6.13 -0.40 -14.24
N TRP A 86 5.08 -1.21 -14.31
CA TRP A 86 3.77 -0.89 -13.74
C TRP A 86 3.72 -1.17 -12.24
N CYS A 87 2.87 -0.43 -11.53
CA CYS A 87 2.48 -0.79 -10.18
C CYS A 87 1.27 -1.73 -10.19
N ARG A 88 1.21 -2.63 -9.21
CA ARG A 88 -0.01 -3.40 -8.91
C ARG A 88 -0.43 -3.10 -7.49
N ILE A 89 -1.63 -2.54 -7.33
CA ILE A 89 -2.30 -2.43 -6.03
C ILE A 89 -2.83 -3.82 -5.70
N ILE A 90 -2.16 -4.50 -4.76
CA ILE A 90 -2.42 -5.89 -4.39
C ILE A 90 -3.66 -5.97 -3.50
N THR A 91 -3.74 -5.11 -2.49
CA THR A 91 -4.92 -4.93 -1.62
C THR A 91 -4.90 -3.52 -1.04
N VAL A 92 -6.05 -3.06 -0.54
CA VAL A 92 -6.22 -1.77 0.13
C VAL A 92 -7.32 -1.88 1.18
N TYR A 93 -7.15 -1.23 2.33
CA TYR A 93 -8.14 -1.24 3.40
C TYR A 93 -7.98 -0.05 4.35
N VAL A 94 -9.02 0.24 5.14
CA VAL A 94 -8.96 1.13 6.30
C VAL A 94 -8.48 0.31 7.50
N PRO A 95 -7.33 0.65 8.15
CA PRO A 95 -6.84 -0.12 9.28
C PRO A 95 -7.80 -0.05 10.47
N ILE A 96 -7.90 -1.15 11.22
CA ILE A 96 -8.72 -1.24 12.43
C ILE A 96 -7.85 -1.37 13.69
N SER A 97 -8.36 -0.85 14.81
CA SER A 97 -7.65 -0.75 16.09
C SER A 97 -7.28 -2.10 16.70
N ASP A 98 -7.88 -3.20 16.25
CA ASP A 98 -7.57 -4.54 16.74
C ASP A 98 -6.17 -5.00 16.30
N TYR A 99 -5.69 -4.48 15.16
CA TYR A 99 -4.42 -4.87 14.56
C TYR A 99 -3.36 -3.76 14.55
N TRP A 100 -3.75 -2.51 14.75
CA TRP A 100 -2.88 -1.34 14.63
C TRP A 100 -2.96 -0.46 15.88
N GLU A 101 -1.83 0.14 16.26
CA GLU A 101 -1.77 1.18 17.27
C GLU A 101 -2.44 2.48 16.78
N ASP A 102 -2.65 3.44 17.67
CA ASP A 102 -3.37 4.69 17.37
C ASP A 102 -2.68 5.58 16.32
N ASP A 103 -1.40 5.31 16.02
CA ASP A 103 -0.66 5.94 14.92
C ASP A 103 -1.07 5.42 13.54
N TRP A 104 -1.84 4.32 13.49
CA TRP A 104 -2.23 3.56 12.31
C TRP A 104 -1.07 3.00 11.49
N LYS A 105 0.16 3.04 11.99
CA LYS A 105 1.39 2.61 11.28
C LYS A 105 2.06 1.44 11.96
N THR A 106 1.87 1.29 13.26
CA THR A 106 2.53 0.26 14.07
C THR A 106 1.57 -0.90 14.29
N ARG A 107 1.97 -2.13 13.92
CA ARG A 107 1.17 -3.32 14.22
C ARG A 107 1.16 -3.58 15.71
N LYS A 108 -0.03 -3.87 16.26
CA LYS A 108 -0.16 -4.45 17.59
C LYS A 108 0.51 -5.82 17.58
N ARG A 109 1.37 -6.08 18.57
CA ARG A 109 1.87 -7.44 18.79
C ARG A 109 0.66 -8.34 19.03
N ARG A 110 0.51 -9.37 18.20
CA ARG A 110 -0.36 -10.49 18.58
C ARG A 110 0.20 -11.01 19.89
N ALA A 111 -0.59 -10.99 20.96
CA ALA A 111 -0.27 -11.78 22.13
C ALA A 111 -0.15 -13.22 21.63
N ASN A 112 1.05 -13.80 21.69
CA ASN A 112 1.27 -15.20 21.34
C ASN A 112 0.24 -16.02 22.13
N GLN A 113 -0.69 -16.64 21.43
CA GLN A 113 -1.47 -17.77 21.96
C GLN A 113 -0.58 -19.01 21.92
#